data_AF-A0A935V686-F1
#
_entry.id   AF-A0A935V686-F1
#
_cell.length_a   1.000
_cell.length_b   1.000
_cell.length_c   1.000
_cell.angle_alpha   90.00
_cell.angle_beta   90.00
_cell.angle_gamma   90.00
#
_symmetry.space_group_name_H-M   'P 1'
#
loop_
_entity.id
_entity.type
_entity.pdbx_description
1 polymer ?
#
loop_
_entity_poly.entity_id
_entity_poly.type
_entity_poly.pdbx_seq_one_letter_code
_entity_poly.pdbx_strand_id
1 'polypeptide(L)'
;MSATFARMIGAAFGDGAAVDGSRSGSPIAQGAPAQAPCLPPGTSSRRRKLWELPAQRHCSLIGTCLPVTEMRKLAARAGYDAKDLSDYSLHAVVTGYCNERREPAELIQRWLDKRYAATIQRFGLARDAAAVLFAWRKALTLGDDIAGALWAAWTHPLLDEADGGEIFGDIHMLSHQIGAGARADPGQTEHLKRENASLREQAQALRLELGVVQREHEAVVGELRCRLADAEQQHCCPRELELAEARQAAQPPHRAGTCAPWRRVSNCWTSATPRWRDAPRGWRAN
;
A
#
# COMPACT_ATOMS: atom_id res chain seq x y z
N MET A 1 25.67 18.70 -24.02
CA MET A 1 24.53 17.89 -24.49
C MET A 1 23.40 18.09 -23.50
N SER A 2 22.93 19.34 -23.36
CA SER A 2 21.83 20.00 -24.09
C SER A 2 20.45 19.56 -23.60
N ALA A 3 19.87 20.48 -22.83
CA ALA A 3 18.51 20.49 -22.32
C ALA A 3 17.50 20.59 -23.48
N THR A 4 16.77 19.50 -23.73
CA THR A 4 15.61 19.50 -24.62
C THR A 4 14.57 18.48 -24.12
N PHE A 5 13.97 18.72 -22.95
CA PHE A 5 12.83 17.91 -22.48
C PHE A 5 11.71 18.73 -21.80
N ALA A 6 11.65 20.04 -22.05
CA ALA A 6 10.65 20.92 -21.45
C ALA A 6 10.07 21.90 -22.49
N ARG A 7 9.22 21.41 -23.40
CA ARG A 7 8.19 22.18 -24.13
C ARG A 7 7.51 21.30 -25.18
N MET A 8 6.32 20.76 -24.90
CA MET A 8 5.29 20.49 -25.92
C MET A 8 3.96 19.97 -25.35
N ILE A 9 3.31 20.67 -24.41
CA ILE A 9 1.83 20.77 -24.36
C ILE A 9 1.50 22.14 -23.76
N GLY A 10 1.11 23.10 -24.59
CA GLY A 10 0.73 24.42 -24.14
C GLY A 10 0.64 25.42 -25.29
N ALA A 11 -0.50 25.42 -25.99
CA ALA A 11 -1.11 26.58 -26.66
C ALA A 11 -2.31 26.11 -27.50
N ALA A 12 -3.53 26.40 -27.03
CA ALA A 12 -4.69 26.75 -27.87
C ALA A 12 -5.92 27.07 -27.01
N PHE A 13 -5.89 28.22 -26.36
CA PHE A 13 -7.04 29.05 -25.96
C PHE A 13 -6.45 30.47 -25.82
N GLY A 14 -6.96 31.55 -26.41
CA GLY A 14 -8.12 31.76 -27.26
C GLY A 14 -8.13 33.23 -27.71
N ASP A 15 -9.19 33.63 -28.41
CA ASP A 15 -9.77 34.98 -28.51
C ASP A 15 -11.25 34.72 -28.83
N GLY A 16 -12.28 35.26 -28.18
CA GLY A 16 -12.40 36.55 -27.52
C GLY A 16 -13.36 37.42 -28.33
N ALA A 17 -14.68 37.22 -28.20
CA ALA A 17 -15.67 38.22 -28.63
C ALA A 17 -17.06 38.05 -27.97
N ALA A 18 -17.36 39.01 -27.11
CA ALA A 18 -18.63 39.73 -26.92
C ALA A 18 -19.95 38.98 -26.60
N VAL A 19 -20.33 39.18 -25.33
CA VAL A 19 -21.65 39.38 -24.71
C VAL A 19 -22.78 39.82 -25.65
N ASP A 20 -23.93 39.14 -25.55
CA ASP A 20 -25.23 39.84 -25.44
C ASP A 20 -26.16 39.09 -24.48
N GLY A 21 -26.88 39.86 -23.68
CA GLY A 21 -27.73 39.41 -22.61
C GLY A 21 -29.14 39.07 -23.07
N SER A 22 -29.69 38.01 -22.49
CA SER A 22 -31.10 38.03 -22.12
C SER A 22 -31.39 37.08 -20.98
N ARG A 23 -31.94 37.68 -19.93
CA ARG A 23 -32.53 37.01 -18.78
C ARG A 23 -33.79 36.27 -19.22
N SER A 24 -33.87 34.97 -18.93
CA SER A 24 -35.16 34.32 -18.70
C SER A 24 -34.99 33.03 -17.88
N GLY A 25 -35.47 33.10 -16.64
CA GLY A 25 -36.06 32.02 -15.84
C GLY A 25 -35.38 30.66 -15.79
N SER A 26 -34.68 30.38 -14.69
CA SER A 26 -34.44 29.00 -14.24
C SER A 26 -35.75 28.37 -13.73
N PRO A 27 -36.18 27.21 -14.25
CA PRO A 27 -36.98 26.30 -13.48
C PRO A 27 -36.05 25.44 -12.62
N ILE A 28 -36.38 25.33 -11.33
CA ILE A 28 -35.79 24.37 -10.40
C ILE A 28 -36.08 22.97 -10.98
N ALA A 29 -35.07 22.35 -11.60
CA ALA A 29 -35.16 20.97 -12.06
C ALA A 29 -35.14 20.04 -10.84
N GLN A 30 -36.33 19.54 -10.52
CA GLN A 30 -36.56 18.48 -9.56
C GLN A 30 -35.68 17.27 -9.94
N GLY A 31 -35.00 16.69 -8.95
CA GLY A 31 -34.12 15.55 -9.13
C GLY A 31 -34.81 14.40 -9.85
N ALA A 32 -34.35 14.12 -11.07
CA ALA A 32 -34.76 12.93 -11.80
C ALA A 32 -34.32 11.67 -11.02
N PRO A 33 -35.16 10.63 -10.90
CA PRO A 33 -34.73 9.37 -10.33
C PRO A 33 -33.59 8.83 -11.19
N ALA A 34 -32.53 8.34 -10.53
CA ALA A 34 -31.39 7.71 -11.19
C ALA A 34 -31.90 6.63 -12.15
N GLN A 35 -31.82 6.91 -13.46
CA GLN A 35 -32.28 6.01 -14.50
C GLN A 35 -31.46 4.73 -14.39
N ALA A 36 -32.14 3.59 -14.34
CA ALA A 36 -31.48 2.30 -14.44
C ALA A 36 -30.67 2.28 -15.75
N PRO A 37 -29.43 1.82 -15.73
CA PRO A 37 -28.59 1.91 -16.91
C PRO A 37 -29.19 1.15 -18.08
N CYS A 38 -29.46 1.90 -19.16
CA CYS A 38 -30.00 1.36 -20.38
C CYS A 38 -28.91 0.56 -21.09
N LEU A 39 -29.02 -0.76 -21.02
CA LEU A 39 -28.24 -1.68 -21.84
C LEU A 39 -28.41 -1.32 -23.32
N PRO A 40 -27.34 -1.29 -24.13
CA PRO A 40 -27.47 -1.08 -25.56
C PRO A 40 -28.40 -2.15 -26.17
N PRO A 41 -29.27 -1.79 -27.13
CA PRO A 41 -30.30 -2.68 -27.66
C PRO A 41 -29.67 -3.95 -28.24
N GLY A 42 -30.08 -5.12 -27.72
CA GLY A 42 -29.55 -6.43 -28.10
C GLY A 42 -28.54 -7.04 -27.12
N THR A 43 -28.11 -6.31 -26.09
CA THR A 43 -27.21 -6.85 -25.07
C THR A 43 -27.98 -7.51 -23.93
N SER A 44 -27.69 -8.78 -23.67
CA SER A 44 -28.23 -9.48 -22.51
C SER A 44 -27.65 -8.90 -21.22
N SER A 45 -28.44 -8.82 -20.14
CA SER A 45 -27.94 -8.40 -18.82
C SER A 45 -26.89 -9.33 -18.21
N ARG A 46 -26.70 -10.53 -18.78
CA ARG A 46 -25.68 -11.48 -18.33
C ARG A 46 -24.31 -11.15 -18.92
N ARG A 47 -23.26 -11.52 -18.19
CA ARG A 47 -21.89 -11.53 -18.73
C ARG A 47 -21.80 -12.40 -19.98
N ARG A 48 -21.02 -11.93 -20.95
CA ARG A 48 -20.61 -12.72 -22.12
C ARG A 48 -19.74 -13.91 -21.69
N LYS A 49 -19.79 -14.99 -22.45
CA LYS A 49 -18.93 -16.17 -22.30
C LYS A 49 -17.71 -16.04 -23.19
N LEU A 50 -16.69 -16.83 -22.90
CA LEU A 50 -15.42 -16.87 -23.64
C LEU A 50 -15.65 -17.05 -25.15
N TRP A 51 -16.51 -18.00 -25.52
CA TRP A 51 -16.90 -18.30 -26.90
C TRP A 51 -17.88 -17.31 -27.54
N GLU A 52 -18.27 -16.27 -26.81
CA GLU A 52 -19.08 -15.17 -27.35
C GLU A 52 -18.22 -13.94 -27.65
N LEU A 53 -16.95 -13.96 -27.27
CA LEU A 53 -16.01 -12.89 -27.60
C LEU A 53 -15.52 -13.05 -29.05
N PRO A 54 -15.27 -11.94 -29.76
CA PRO A 54 -14.67 -11.99 -31.09
C PRO A 54 -13.33 -12.73 -31.11
N ALA A 55 -13.11 -13.54 -32.15
CA ALA A 55 -11.95 -14.42 -32.31
C ALA A 55 -10.60 -13.70 -32.11
N GLN A 56 -10.49 -12.47 -32.62
CA GLN A 56 -9.28 -11.66 -32.50
C GLN A 56 -8.87 -11.32 -31.06
N ARG A 57 -9.81 -11.40 -30.10
CA ARG A 57 -9.53 -11.12 -28.68
C ARG A 57 -8.98 -12.33 -27.94
N HIS A 58 -9.18 -13.55 -28.43
CA HIS A 58 -8.82 -14.77 -27.68
C HIS A 58 -7.32 -14.92 -27.48
N CYS A 59 -6.50 -14.64 -28.50
CA CYS A 59 -5.04 -14.73 -28.38
C CYS A 59 -4.53 -13.84 -27.23
N SER A 60 -4.93 -12.56 -27.24
CA SER A 60 -4.57 -11.61 -26.17
C SER A 60 -5.17 -12.02 -24.82
N LEU A 61 -6.44 -12.43 -24.77
CA LEU A 61 -7.08 -12.87 -23.53
C LEU A 61 -6.35 -14.05 -22.91
N ILE A 62 -6.09 -15.10 -23.70
CA ILE A 62 -5.45 -16.32 -23.22
C ILE A 62 -3.99 -16.05 -22.85
N GLY A 63 -3.27 -15.26 -23.66
CA GLY A 63 -1.88 -14.89 -23.39
C GLY A 63 -1.71 -14.05 -22.12
N THR A 64 -2.69 -13.19 -21.80
CA THR A 64 -2.66 -12.35 -20.59
C THR A 64 -3.24 -13.06 -19.37
N CYS A 65 -4.35 -13.77 -19.52
CA CYS A 65 -5.15 -14.23 -18.38
C CYS A 65 -4.88 -15.69 -17.98
N LEU A 66 -4.30 -16.53 -18.85
CA LEU A 66 -4.11 -17.95 -18.58
C LEU A 66 -2.62 -18.32 -18.61
N PRO A 67 -1.98 -18.56 -17.45
CA PRO A 67 -0.61 -19.02 -17.39
C PRO A 67 -0.42 -20.32 -18.18
N VAL A 68 0.71 -20.45 -18.88
CA VAL A 68 1.02 -21.63 -19.72
C VAL A 68 0.95 -22.94 -18.93
N THR A 69 1.37 -22.92 -17.66
CA THR A 69 1.31 -24.09 -16.77
C THR A 69 -0.13 -24.56 -16.52
N GLU A 70 -1.06 -23.61 -16.36
CA GLU A 70 -2.49 -23.91 -16.19
C GLU A 70 -3.12 -24.29 -17.52
N MET A 71 -2.69 -23.68 -18.62
CA MET A 71 -3.10 -24.05 -19.97
C MET A 71 -2.80 -25.52 -20.27
N ARG A 72 -1.60 -26.01 -19.93
CA ARG A 72 -1.22 -27.44 -20.07
C ARG A 72 -2.12 -28.36 -19.23
N LYS A 73 -2.42 -27.98 -17.98
CA LYS A 73 -3.31 -28.76 -17.10
C LYS A 73 -4.73 -28.85 -17.64
N LEU A 74 -5.27 -27.73 -18.13
CA LEU A 74 -6.62 -27.68 -18.68
C LEU A 74 -6.72 -28.45 -20.01
N ALA A 75 -5.70 -28.36 -20.87
CA ALA A 75 -5.62 -29.14 -22.11
C ALA A 75 -5.59 -30.65 -21.82
N ALA A 76 -4.73 -31.09 -20.90
CA ALA A 76 -4.66 -32.50 -20.49
C ALA A 76 -5.99 -33.00 -19.89
N ARG A 77 -6.66 -32.16 -19.08
CA ARG A 77 -7.97 -32.49 -18.52
C ARG A 77 -9.06 -32.63 -19.58
N ALA A 78 -8.95 -31.91 -20.68
CA ALA A 78 -9.86 -32.02 -21.82
C ALA A 78 -9.46 -33.12 -22.81
N GLY A 79 -8.50 -33.99 -22.46
CA GLY A 79 -8.07 -35.12 -23.28
C GLY A 79 -7.05 -34.79 -24.38
N TYR A 80 -6.45 -33.59 -24.37
CA TYR A 80 -5.43 -33.21 -25.33
C TYR A 80 -4.03 -33.54 -24.81
N ASP A 81 -3.25 -34.27 -25.60
CA ASP A 81 -1.84 -34.47 -25.27
C ASP A 81 -1.05 -33.22 -25.64
N ALA A 82 -0.75 -32.43 -24.61
CA ALA A 82 -0.01 -31.19 -24.71
C ALA A 82 1.46 -31.35 -24.29
N LYS A 83 1.95 -32.56 -23.98
CA LYS A 83 3.28 -32.73 -23.37
C LYS A 83 4.41 -32.27 -24.29
N ASP A 84 4.33 -32.64 -25.56
CA ASP A 84 5.39 -32.37 -26.54
C ASP A 84 5.15 -31.09 -27.35
N LEU A 85 4.06 -30.36 -27.08
CA LEU A 85 3.79 -29.09 -27.75
C LEU A 85 4.67 -27.97 -27.19
N SER A 86 5.23 -27.17 -28.09
CA SER A 86 5.80 -25.87 -27.75
C SER A 86 4.74 -24.96 -27.12
N ASP A 87 5.16 -23.98 -26.33
CA ASP A 87 4.23 -23.03 -25.69
C ASP A 87 3.38 -22.27 -26.72
N TYR A 88 3.98 -21.90 -27.86
CA TYR A 88 3.27 -21.28 -28.98
C TYR A 88 2.23 -22.22 -29.60
N SER A 89 2.62 -23.47 -29.91
CA SER A 89 1.71 -24.46 -30.50
C SER A 89 0.53 -24.75 -29.58
N LEU A 90 0.78 -24.89 -28.28
CA LEU A 90 -0.25 -25.07 -27.27
C LEU A 90 -1.19 -23.85 -27.23
N HIS A 91 -0.63 -22.63 -27.20
CA HIS A 91 -1.40 -21.41 -27.18
C HIS A 91 -2.32 -21.28 -28.42
N ALA A 92 -1.78 -21.54 -29.61
CA ALA A 92 -2.55 -21.47 -30.86
C ALA A 92 -3.72 -22.47 -30.86
N VAL A 93 -3.47 -23.72 -30.45
CA VAL A 93 -4.50 -24.76 -30.37
C VAL A 93 -5.59 -24.40 -29.35
N VAL A 94 -5.19 -24.00 -28.14
CA VAL A 94 -6.13 -23.62 -27.08
C VAL A 94 -6.96 -22.39 -27.46
N THR A 95 -6.33 -21.39 -28.05
CA THR A 95 -7.02 -20.19 -28.57
C THR A 95 -8.03 -20.57 -29.64
N GLY A 96 -7.68 -21.51 -30.54
CA GLY A 96 -8.60 -22.04 -31.55
C GLY A 96 -9.87 -22.66 -30.95
N TYR A 97 -9.76 -23.36 -29.81
CA TYR A 97 -10.92 -23.92 -29.11
C TYR A 97 -11.81 -22.88 -28.43
N CYS A 98 -11.34 -21.65 -28.22
CA CYS A 98 -12.08 -20.62 -27.52
C CYS A 98 -13.21 -20.00 -28.36
N ASN A 99 -13.23 -20.20 -29.69
CA ASN A 99 -14.25 -19.65 -30.58
C ASN A 99 -15.61 -20.33 -30.51
N GLU A 100 -15.67 -21.54 -29.96
CA GLU A 100 -16.88 -22.33 -29.89
C GLU A 100 -17.10 -22.87 -28.50
N ARG A 101 -18.36 -23.09 -28.15
CA ARG A 101 -18.70 -23.73 -26.89
C ARG A 101 -18.33 -25.22 -26.95
N ARG A 102 -17.13 -25.54 -26.46
CA ARG A 102 -16.60 -26.90 -26.34
C ARG A 102 -16.00 -27.12 -24.95
N GLU A 103 -15.73 -28.37 -24.59
CA GLU A 103 -15.20 -28.73 -23.27
C GLU A 103 -13.94 -27.93 -22.86
N PRO A 104 -12.92 -27.73 -23.71
CA PRO A 104 -11.78 -26.87 -23.37
C PRO A 104 -12.17 -25.44 -23.03
N ALA A 105 -13.03 -24.82 -23.85
CA ALA A 105 -13.49 -23.45 -23.64
C ALA A 105 -14.30 -23.33 -22.34
N GLU A 106 -15.13 -24.32 -22.01
CA GLU A 106 -15.87 -24.33 -20.75
C GLU A 106 -14.96 -24.53 -19.53
N LEU A 107 -13.91 -25.35 -19.64
CA LEU A 107 -12.91 -25.51 -18.59
C LEU A 107 -12.15 -24.21 -18.34
N ILE A 108 -11.74 -23.53 -19.42
CA ILE A 108 -11.05 -22.23 -19.34
C ILE A 108 -11.98 -21.16 -18.76
N GLN A 109 -13.22 -21.06 -19.24
CA GLN A 109 -14.24 -20.17 -18.67
C GLN A 109 -14.36 -20.35 -17.15
N ARG A 110 -14.54 -21.60 -16.69
CA ARG A 110 -14.67 -21.90 -15.25
C ARG A 110 -13.41 -21.52 -14.48
N TRP A 111 -12.23 -21.76 -15.06
CA TRP A 111 -10.96 -21.40 -14.45
C TRP A 111 -10.82 -19.88 -14.32
N LEU A 112 -11.11 -19.12 -15.39
CA LEU A 112 -11.06 -17.65 -15.40
C LEU A 112 -12.06 -17.05 -14.41
N ASP A 113 -13.31 -17.52 -14.43
CA ASP A 113 -14.36 -17.06 -13.51
C ASP A 113 -13.98 -17.33 -12.04
N LYS A 114 -13.39 -18.49 -11.74
CA LYS A 114 -12.91 -18.82 -10.39
C LYS A 114 -11.70 -17.98 -9.99
N ARG A 115 -10.70 -17.87 -10.88
CA ARG A 115 -9.42 -17.19 -10.61
C ARG A 115 -9.59 -15.69 -10.38
N TYR A 116 -10.52 -15.07 -11.09
CA TYR A 116 -10.75 -13.63 -11.10
C TYR A 116 -12.08 -13.22 -10.46
N ALA A 117 -12.68 -14.09 -9.64
CA ALA A 117 -13.98 -13.87 -9.01
C ALA A 117 -14.10 -12.51 -8.31
N ALA A 118 -13.10 -12.13 -7.50
CA ALA A 118 -13.11 -10.85 -6.79
C ALA A 118 -13.16 -9.63 -7.74
N THR A 119 -12.39 -9.67 -8.82
CA THR A 119 -12.36 -8.57 -9.80
C THR A 119 -13.62 -8.55 -10.67
N ILE A 120 -14.18 -9.71 -11.02
CA ILE A 120 -15.50 -9.79 -11.65
C ILE A 120 -16.57 -9.14 -10.78
N GLN A 121 -16.58 -9.42 -9.47
CA GLN A 121 -17.53 -8.80 -8.54
C GLN A 121 -17.36 -7.29 -8.47
N ARG A 122 -16.10 -6.80 -8.40
CA ARG A 122 -15.79 -5.37 -8.39
C ARG A 122 -16.29 -4.66 -9.66
N PHE A 123 -16.07 -5.25 -10.84
CA PHE A 123 -16.55 -4.70 -12.10
C PHE A 123 -18.08 -4.75 -12.21
N GLY A 124 -18.73 -5.76 -11.65
CA GLY A 124 -20.20 -5.87 -11.62
C GLY A 124 -20.92 -4.77 -10.82
N LEU A 125 -20.19 -3.95 -10.06
CA LEU A 125 -20.74 -2.75 -9.41
C LEU A 125 -20.91 -1.57 -10.38
N ALA A 126 -20.23 -1.61 -11.53
CA ALA A 126 -20.32 -0.57 -12.54
C ALA A 126 -21.75 -0.48 -13.10
N ARG A 127 -22.23 0.75 -13.28
CA ARG A 127 -23.58 1.01 -13.76
C ARG A 127 -23.60 1.38 -15.23
N ASP A 128 -22.53 1.86 -15.81
CA ASP A 128 -22.47 2.21 -17.24
C ASP A 128 -21.15 1.73 -17.85
N ALA A 129 -21.04 1.81 -19.18
CA ALA A 129 -19.82 1.47 -19.91
C ALA A 129 -18.63 2.33 -19.46
N ALA A 130 -18.87 3.62 -19.19
CA ALA A 130 -17.84 4.56 -18.76
C ALA A 130 -17.20 4.14 -17.43
N ALA A 131 -17.97 3.67 -16.46
CA ALA A 131 -17.48 3.16 -15.18
C ALA A 131 -16.66 1.88 -15.34
N VAL A 132 -17.03 1.00 -16.28
CA VAL A 132 -16.25 -0.19 -16.62
C VAL A 132 -14.91 0.20 -17.24
N LEU A 133 -14.91 1.09 -18.24
CA LEU A 133 -13.69 1.60 -18.87
C LEU A 133 -12.80 2.35 -17.88
N PHE A 134 -13.38 3.12 -16.96
CA PHE A 134 -12.64 3.77 -15.88
C PHE A 134 -11.94 2.75 -14.99
N ALA A 135 -12.63 1.67 -14.58
CA ALA A 135 -12.04 0.61 -13.78
C ALA A 135 -10.91 -0.12 -14.52
N TRP A 136 -11.07 -0.34 -15.83
CA TRP A 136 -10.03 -0.88 -16.71
C TRP A 136 -8.79 0.02 -16.77
N ARG A 137 -8.96 1.30 -17.13
CA ARG A 137 -7.85 2.26 -17.22
C ARG A 137 -7.12 2.42 -15.89
N LYS A 138 -7.87 2.40 -14.77
CA LYS A 138 -7.29 2.39 -13.43
C LYS A 138 -6.41 1.18 -13.18
N ALA A 139 -6.83 -0.02 -13.59
CA ALA A 139 -6.03 -1.25 -13.47
C ALA A 139 -4.75 -1.16 -14.30
N LEU A 140 -4.82 -0.64 -15.53
CA LEU A 140 -3.65 -0.41 -16.38
C LEU A 140 -2.66 0.59 -15.76
N THR A 141 -3.15 1.72 -15.26
CA THR A 141 -2.29 2.75 -14.66
C THR A 141 -1.60 2.26 -13.39
N LEU A 142 -2.30 1.49 -12.57
CA LEU A 142 -1.73 0.92 -11.33
C LEU A 142 -0.85 -0.30 -11.60
N GLY A 143 -0.98 -0.94 -12.76
CA GLY A 143 -0.29 -2.18 -13.10
C GLY A 143 -0.76 -3.40 -12.31
N ASP A 144 -1.92 -3.32 -11.65
CA ASP A 144 -2.43 -4.36 -10.74
C ASP A 144 -3.62 -5.11 -11.34
N ASP A 145 -3.58 -6.44 -11.18
CA ASP A 145 -4.58 -7.41 -11.64
C ASP A 145 -5.12 -7.16 -13.07
N ILE A 146 -4.22 -6.81 -14.00
CA ILE A 146 -4.56 -6.54 -15.41
C ILE A 146 -5.32 -7.72 -16.02
N ALA A 147 -4.89 -8.95 -15.70
CA ALA A 147 -5.54 -10.17 -16.18
C ALA A 147 -7.00 -10.30 -15.69
N GLY A 148 -7.27 -10.05 -14.41
CA GLY A 148 -8.62 -10.07 -13.87
C GLY A 148 -9.49 -8.95 -14.43
N ALA A 149 -8.92 -7.75 -14.56
CA ALA A 149 -9.61 -6.59 -15.11
C ALA A 149 -9.99 -6.81 -16.59
N LEU A 150 -9.08 -7.38 -17.39
CA LEU A 150 -9.32 -7.70 -18.79
C LEU A 150 -10.47 -8.69 -18.95
N TRP A 151 -10.44 -9.80 -18.19
CA TRP A 151 -11.51 -10.80 -18.23
C TRP A 151 -12.85 -10.20 -17.78
N ALA A 152 -12.86 -9.44 -16.70
CA ALA A 152 -14.07 -8.82 -16.17
C ALA A 152 -14.67 -7.79 -17.15
N ALA A 153 -13.83 -6.97 -17.78
CA ALA A 153 -14.28 -5.94 -18.72
C ALA A 153 -14.82 -6.54 -20.03
N TRP A 154 -14.08 -7.41 -20.71
CA TRP A 154 -14.53 -7.98 -21.99
C TRP A 154 -15.77 -8.85 -21.87
N THR A 155 -16.03 -9.41 -20.70
CA THR A 155 -17.26 -10.16 -20.44
C THR A 155 -18.40 -9.32 -19.89
N HIS A 156 -18.17 -8.03 -19.61
CA HIS A 156 -19.18 -7.16 -19.02
C HIS A 156 -20.35 -6.93 -19.99
N PRO A 157 -21.62 -7.00 -19.55
CA PRO A 157 -22.80 -6.81 -20.39
C PRO A 157 -22.96 -5.37 -20.93
N LEU A 158 -22.39 -4.39 -20.23
CA LEU A 158 -22.51 -2.97 -20.59
C LEU A 158 -21.52 -2.49 -21.66
N LEU A 159 -20.49 -3.27 -22.01
CA LEU A 159 -19.53 -2.87 -23.02
C LEU A 159 -19.96 -3.34 -24.40
N ASP A 160 -19.93 -2.44 -25.38
CA ASP A 160 -20.16 -2.79 -26.78
C ASP A 160 -18.86 -3.20 -27.51
N GLU A 161 -18.92 -3.29 -28.83
CA GLU A 161 -17.75 -3.62 -29.65
C GLU A 161 -16.72 -2.49 -29.78
N ALA A 162 -17.15 -1.23 -29.73
CA ALA A 162 -16.26 -0.08 -29.77
C ALA A 162 -15.46 0.01 -28.46
N ASP A 163 -16.13 -0.12 -27.32
CA ASP A 163 -15.50 -0.18 -26.00
C ASP A 163 -14.50 -1.35 -25.90
N GLY A 164 -14.90 -2.52 -26.41
CA GLY A 164 -14.04 -3.69 -26.46
C GLY A 164 -12.82 -3.51 -27.37
N GLY A 165 -12.92 -2.66 -28.39
CA GLY A 165 -11.83 -2.24 -29.27
C GLY A 165 -10.81 -1.33 -28.57
N GLU A 166 -11.25 -0.42 -27.70
CA GLU A 166 -10.36 0.42 -26.88
C GLU A 166 -9.48 -0.47 -25.98
N ILE A 167 -10.11 -1.37 -25.23
CA ILE A 167 -9.42 -2.33 -24.34
C ILE A 167 -8.43 -3.20 -25.14
N PHE A 168 -8.81 -3.60 -26.36
CA PHE A 168 -7.94 -4.35 -27.25
C PHE A 168 -6.70 -3.56 -27.68
N GLY A 169 -6.86 -2.28 -28.02
CA GLY A 169 -5.73 -1.38 -28.32
C GLY A 169 -4.77 -1.26 -27.15
N ASP A 170 -5.30 -1.08 -25.93
CA ASP A 170 -4.48 -0.97 -24.72
C ASP A 170 -3.67 -2.23 -24.46
N ILE A 171 -4.30 -3.42 -24.48
CA ILE A 171 -3.61 -4.68 -24.19
C ILE A 171 -2.59 -5.04 -25.28
N HIS A 172 -2.87 -4.67 -26.53
CA HIS A 172 -1.94 -4.82 -27.64
C HIS A 172 -0.68 -3.98 -27.41
N MET A 173 -0.84 -2.70 -27.05
CA MET A 173 0.29 -1.81 -26.76
C MET A 173 1.07 -2.24 -25.52
N LEU A 174 0.37 -2.66 -24.46
CA LEU A 174 1.02 -3.19 -23.26
C LEU A 174 1.90 -4.42 -23.58
N SER A 175 1.39 -5.33 -24.41
CA SER A 175 2.15 -6.52 -24.85
C SER A 175 3.42 -6.13 -25.61
N HIS A 176 3.33 -5.11 -26.48
CA HIS A 176 4.49 -4.54 -27.18
C HIS A 176 5.51 -3.93 -26.21
N GLN A 177 5.05 -3.17 -25.22
CA GLN A 177 5.91 -2.55 -24.20
C GLN A 177 6.63 -3.58 -23.34
N ILE A 178 5.90 -4.60 -22.84
CA ILE A 178 6.49 -5.71 -22.08
C ILE A 178 7.55 -6.42 -22.93
N GLY A 179 7.23 -6.71 -24.19
CA GLY A 179 8.19 -7.34 -25.11
C GLY A 179 9.43 -6.47 -25.38
N ALA A 180 9.25 -5.15 -25.54
CA ALA A 180 10.35 -4.22 -25.74
C ALA A 180 11.24 -4.12 -24.48
N GLY A 181 10.63 -4.00 -23.30
CA GLY A 181 11.34 -3.98 -22.02
C GLY A 181 12.13 -5.27 -21.76
N ALA A 182 11.53 -6.43 -22.03
CA ALA A 182 12.20 -7.72 -21.88
C ALA A 182 13.45 -7.88 -22.78
N ARG A 183 13.45 -7.25 -23.96
CA ARG A 183 14.61 -7.25 -24.87
C ARG A 183 15.66 -6.20 -24.53
N ALA A 184 15.24 -5.07 -23.97
CA ALA A 184 16.13 -3.93 -23.73
C ALA A 184 17.20 -4.25 -22.68
N ASP A 185 16.87 -4.99 -21.62
CA ASP A 185 17.86 -5.36 -20.61
C ASP A 185 17.49 -6.64 -19.82
N PRO A 186 17.72 -7.83 -20.40
CA PRO A 186 17.47 -9.09 -19.71
C PRO A 186 18.39 -9.29 -18.48
N GLY A 187 19.50 -8.56 -18.40
CA GLY A 187 20.47 -8.65 -17.29
C GLY A 187 20.18 -7.70 -16.14
N GLN A 188 19.50 -6.57 -16.38
CA GLN A 188 19.23 -5.53 -15.38
C GLN A 188 18.54 -6.08 -14.16
N THR A 189 17.52 -6.92 -14.37
CA THR A 189 16.71 -7.43 -13.26
C THR A 189 17.56 -8.26 -12.32
N GLU A 190 18.42 -9.13 -12.85
CA GLU A 190 19.30 -9.96 -12.04
C GLU A 190 20.51 -9.18 -11.48
N HIS A 191 20.97 -8.15 -12.19
CA HIS A 191 21.97 -7.23 -11.67
C HIS A 191 21.44 -6.43 -10.46
N LEU A 192 20.29 -5.78 -10.60
CA LEU A 192 19.63 -5.02 -9.55
C LEU A 192 19.23 -5.90 -8.36
N LYS A 193 18.80 -7.15 -8.57
CA LYS A 193 18.55 -8.09 -7.47
C LYS A 193 19.81 -8.39 -6.67
N ARG A 194 20.94 -8.63 -7.34
CA ARG A 194 22.23 -8.89 -6.69
C ARG A 194 22.73 -7.66 -5.94
N GLU A 195 22.65 -6.48 -6.56
CA GLU A 195 23.01 -5.23 -5.91
C GLU A 195 22.14 -4.97 -4.68
N ASN A 196 20.82 -5.17 -4.79
CA ASN A 196 19.90 -4.97 -3.68
C ASN A 196 20.16 -5.95 -2.52
N ALA A 197 20.50 -7.21 -2.82
CA ALA A 197 20.92 -8.17 -1.81
C ALA A 197 22.21 -7.73 -1.10
N SER A 198 23.22 -7.30 -1.86
CA SER A 198 24.48 -6.79 -1.32
C SER A 198 24.28 -5.54 -0.45
N LEU A 199 23.46 -4.58 -0.90
CA LEU A 199 23.13 -3.38 -0.12
C LEU A 199 22.37 -3.72 1.16
N ARG A 200 21.49 -4.72 1.14
CA ARG A 200 20.79 -5.19 2.34
C ARG A 200 21.74 -5.83 3.35
N GLU A 201 22.70 -6.64 2.89
CA GLU A 201 23.74 -7.23 3.74
C GLU A 201 24.62 -6.15 4.38
N GLN A 202 25.08 -5.17 3.59
CA GLN A 202 25.86 -4.04 4.09
C GLN A 202 25.07 -3.21 5.11
N ALA A 203 23.80 -2.91 4.83
CA ALA A 203 22.95 -2.19 5.77
C ALA A 203 22.70 -2.97 7.07
N GLN A 204 22.67 -4.30 7.02
CA GLN A 204 22.57 -5.14 8.21
C GLN A 204 23.87 -5.14 9.01
N ALA A 205 25.02 -5.27 8.35
CA ALA A 205 26.33 -5.19 9.00
C ALA A 205 26.53 -3.86 9.74
N LEU A 206 26.25 -2.74 9.06
CA LEU A 206 26.36 -1.41 9.67
C LEU A 206 25.40 -1.23 10.86
N ARG A 207 24.17 -1.77 10.80
CA ARG A 207 23.25 -1.73 11.94
C ARG A 207 23.79 -2.50 13.15
N LEU A 208 24.44 -3.64 12.92
CA LEU A 208 25.05 -4.43 13.99
C LEU A 208 26.24 -3.69 14.61
N GLU A 209 27.12 -3.13 13.77
CA GLU A 209 28.27 -2.33 14.21
C GLU A 209 27.83 -1.09 15.01
N LEU A 210 26.86 -0.33 14.50
CA LEU A 210 26.29 0.81 15.22
C LEU A 210 25.70 0.40 16.56
N GLY A 211 25.05 -0.77 16.63
CA GLY A 211 24.54 -1.30 17.88
C GLY A 211 25.64 -1.66 18.89
N VAL A 212 26.81 -2.13 18.43
CA VAL A 212 27.98 -2.35 19.30
C VAL A 212 28.50 -1.03 19.84
N VAL A 213 28.76 -0.06 18.95
CA VAL A 213 29.27 1.26 19.32
C VAL A 213 28.32 1.99 20.26
N GLN A 214 26.99 1.89 20.04
CA GLN A 214 26.00 2.46 20.96
C GLN A 214 26.09 1.86 22.36
N ARG A 215 26.25 0.54 22.49
CA ARG A 215 26.40 -0.11 23.80
C ARG A 215 27.68 0.30 24.51
N GLU A 216 28.79 0.42 23.77
CA GLU A 216 30.05 0.91 24.32
C GLU A 216 29.93 2.35 24.80
N HIS A 217 29.32 3.21 23.99
CA HIS A 217 29.08 4.60 24.35
C HIS A 217 28.14 4.72 25.57
N GLU A 218 27.07 3.93 25.64
CA GLU A 218 26.18 3.85 26.79
C GLU A 218 26.91 3.38 28.07
N ALA A 219 27.83 2.41 27.95
CA ALA A 219 28.64 1.95 29.06
C ALA A 219 29.59 3.05 29.58
N VAL A 220 30.30 3.74 28.69
CA VAL A 220 31.20 4.84 29.05
C VAL A 220 30.43 6.00 29.66
N VAL A 221 29.29 6.39 29.08
CA VAL A 221 28.41 7.42 29.64
C VAL A 221 27.89 7.01 31.02
N GLY A 222 27.54 5.73 31.20
CA GLY A 222 27.15 5.18 32.50
C GLY A 222 28.26 5.27 33.54
N GLU A 223 29.48 4.85 33.19
CA GLU A 223 30.64 4.93 34.08
C GLU A 223 30.95 6.37 34.49
N LEU A 224 30.99 7.30 33.53
CA LEU A 224 31.24 8.71 33.80
C LEU A 224 30.17 9.31 34.71
N ARG A 225 28.89 8.93 34.53
CA ARG A 225 27.80 9.36 35.42
C ARG A 225 27.98 8.85 36.85
N CYS A 226 28.38 7.59 37.03
CA CYS A 226 28.67 7.04 38.36
C CYS A 226 29.82 7.80 39.03
N ARG A 227 30.94 8.01 38.31
CA ARG A 227 32.10 8.75 38.83
C ARG A 227 31.76 10.20 39.21
N LEU A 228 30.90 10.85 38.43
CA LEU A 228 30.43 12.21 38.72
C LEU A 228 29.58 12.24 39.99
N ALA A 229 28.65 11.29 40.14
CA ALA A 229 27.82 11.17 41.35
C ALA A 229 28.67 10.88 42.60
N ASP A 230 29.66 9.99 42.50
CA ASP A 230 30.59 9.69 43.59
C ASP A 230 31.39 10.93 43.99
N ALA A 231 31.91 11.69 43.02
CA ALA A 231 32.62 12.93 43.27
C ALA A 231 31.71 13.99 43.92
N GLU A 232 30.47 14.17 43.44
CA GLU A 232 29.50 15.08 44.05
C GLU A 232 29.20 14.70 45.52
N GLN A 233 29.01 13.41 45.81
CA GLN A 233 28.77 12.92 47.16
C GLN A 233 29.99 13.12 48.08
N GLN A 234 31.20 12.90 47.56
CA GLN A 234 32.46 13.17 48.27
C GLN A 234 32.65 14.66 48.59
N HIS A 235 32.13 15.58 47.80
CA HIS A 235 32.19 17.02 48.10
C HIS A 235 31.02 17.48 48.99
N CYS A 236 29.88 16.79 48.93
CA CYS A 236 28.72 17.09 49.77
C CYS A 236 28.97 16.70 51.24
N CYS A 237 29.54 15.52 51.49
CA CYS A 237 29.73 15.00 52.84
C CYS A 237 30.63 15.90 53.75
N PRO A 238 31.84 16.34 53.32
CA PRO A 238 32.66 17.26 54.10
C PRO A 238 31.99 18.62 54.28
N ARG A 239 31.33 19.13 53.23
CA ARG A 239 30.64 20.43 53.29
C ARG A 239 29.43 20.40 54.25
N GLU A 240 28.67 19.31 54.28
CA GLU A 240 27.56 19.14 55.22
C GLU A 240 28.06 18.99 56.66
N LEU A 241 29.17 18.29 56.88
CA LEU A 241 29.85 18.20 58.16
C LEU A 241 30.31 19.59 58.64
N GLU A 242 31.03 20.35 57.81
CA GLU A 242 31.47 21.71 58.12
C GLU A 242 30.28 22.64 58.45
N LEU A 243 29.19 22.56 57.68
CA LEU A 243 27.98 23.35 57.94
C LEU A 243 27.28 22.93 59.23
N ALA A 244 27.27 21.64 59.59
CA ALA A 244 26.69 21.13 60.82
C ALA A 244 27.51 21.55 62.05
N GLU A 245 28.84 21.47 61.95
CA GLU A 245 29.77 21.97 62.98
C GLU A 245 29.60 23.48 63.17
N ALA A 246 29.53 24.26 62.08
CA ALA A 246 29.27 25.70 62.15
C ALA A 246 27.90 26.02 62.79
N ARG A 247 26.86 25.21 62.54
CA ARG A 247 25.54 25.36 63.18
C ARG A 247 25.57 25.05 64.68
N GLN A 248 26.33 24.04 65.10
CA GLN A 248 26.53 23.74 66.53
C GLN A 248 27.33 24.85 67.23
N ALA A 249 28.38 25.37 66.60
CA ALA A 249 29.15 26.50 67.14
C ALA A 249 28.32 27.78 67.25
N ALA A 250 27.33 27.97 66.35
CA ALA A 250 26.40 29.10 66.38
C ALA A 250 25.18 28.89 67.29
N GLN A 251 24.99 27.72 67.92
CA GLN A 251 23.92 27.54 68.90
C GLN A 251 24.21 28.39 70.14
N PRO A 252 23.31 29.30 70.53
CA PRO A 252 23.51 30.08 71.74
C PRO A 252 23.53 29.13 72.95
N PRO A 253 24.38 29.38 73.96
CA PRO A 253 24.44 28.53 75.14
C PRO A 253 23.06 28.44 75.76
N HIS A 254 22.61 27.21 75.99
CA HIS A 254 21.37 26.92 76.71
C HIS A 254 21.39 27.73 78.02
N ARG A 255 20.61 28.81 78.11
CA ARG A 255 20.32 29.40 79.41
C ARG A 255 19.63 28.31 80.21
N ALA A 256 20.24 27.94 81.34
CA ALA A 256 19.59 27.18 82.40
C ALA A 256 18.42 28.01 82.93
N GLY A 257 17.31 28.00 82.20
CA GLY A 257 16.02 28.50 82.65
C GLY A 257 15.38 27.40 83.48
N THR A 258 15.33 27.63 84.79
CA THR A 258 14.52 26.88 85.75
C THR A 258 13.11 26.65 85.21
N CYS A 259 12.78 25.40 84.89
CA CYS A 259 11.42 25.00 84.56
C CYS A 259 10.69 24.70 85.88
N ALA A 260 9.86 25.64 86.34
CA ALA A 260 8.82 25.36 87.31
C ALA A 260 7.76 24.42 86.69
N PRO A 261 7.08 23.58 87.48
CA PRO A 261 6.43 22.38 86.97
C PRO A 261 5.08 22.71 86.32
N TRP A 262 4.93 22.38 85.04
CA TRP A 262 3.61 22.31 84.40
C TRP A 262 3.17 20.85 84.25
N ARG A 263 1.97 20.62 84.77
CA ARG A 263 1.31 19.32 84.93
C ARG A 263 1.19 18.55 83.62
N ARG A 264 1.35 17.23 83.77
CA ARG A 264 0.87 16.19 82.87
C ARG A 264 -0.63 16.38 82.57
N VAL A 265 -0.98 16.50 81.29
CA VAL A 265 -2.28 16.08 80.77
C VAL A 265 -2.02 15.10 79.64
N SER A 266 -2.71 13.97 79.75
CA SER A 266 -2.55 12.74 79.00
C SER A 266 -3.42 12.72 77.74
N ASN A 267 -3.04 11.84 76.79
CA ASN A 267 -3.83 11.24 75.70
C ASN A 267 -4.03 12.14 74.45
N CYS A 268 -4.04 11.66 73.21
CA CYS A 268 -4.46 10.37 72.66
C CYS A 268 -3.80 10.09 71.28
N TRP A 269 -3.90 8.82 70.86
CA TRP A 269 -3.45 8.22 69.60
C TRP A 269 -3.95 8.90 68.29
N THR A 270 -3.19 8.83 67.19
CA THR A 270 -3.46 7.95 66.01
C THR A 270 -2.47 8.17 64.85
N SER A 271 -2.24 7.07 64.15
CA SER A 271 -1.47 6.79 62.93
C SER A 271 -1.75 7.63 61.68
N ALA A 272 -0.72 7.92 60.87
CA ALA A 272 -0.73 7.75 59.40
C ALA A 272 0.64 8.07 58.77
N THR A 273 1.14 7.18 57.91
CA THR A 273 2.32 7.33 57.05
C THR A 273 1.99 8.12 55.76
N PRO A 274 2.93 8.88 55.16
CA PRO A 274 2.80 9.30 53.77
C PRO A 274 3.68 8.46 52.84
N ARG A 275 3.01 7.79 51.89
CA ARG A 275 3.58 7.13 50.72
C ARG A 275 3.73 8.17 49.60
N TRP A 276 4.94 8.44 49.14
CA TRP A 276 5.17 9.23 47.92
C TRP A 276 5.81 8.36 46.83
N ARG A 277 5.02 8.01 45.83
CA ARG A 277 5.45 7.73 44.45
C ARG A 277 4.49 8.49 43.55
N ASP A 278 5.01 9.27 42.62
CA ASP A 278 4.88 8.98 41.19
C ASP A 278 5.54 10.09 40.34
N ALA A 279 6.31 9.63 39.35
CA ALA A 279 6.97 10.42 38.32
C ALA A 279 6.09 10.51 37.06
N PRO A 280 6.18 11.58 36.25
CA PRO A 280 5.51 11.60 34.96
C PRO A 280 6.37 10.98 33.85
N ARG A 281 5.83 9.94 33.20
CA ARG A 281 6.26 9.47 31.86
C ARG A 281 5.48 10.24 30.80
N GLY A 282 6.19 10.79 29.81
CA GLY A 282 5.61 11.38 28.62
C GLY A 282 6.57 11.31 27.43
N TRP A 283 6.61 10.15 26.77
CA TRP A 283 7.10 10.00 25.40
C TRP A 283 6.02 9.26 24.60
N ARG A 284 5.46 9.93 23.59
CA ARG A 284 4.72 9.30 22.49
C ARG A 284 5.56 9.46 21.24
N ALA A 285 5.88 8.34 20.62
CA ALA A 285 6.38 8.29 19.26
C ALA A 285 5.21 8.47 18.28
N ASN A 286 5.46 9.24 17.22
CA ASN A 286 4.81 9.18 15.93
C ASN A 286 5.90 9.40 14.87
#